data_AF-D3PZU6-F1
#
_entry.id   AF-D3PZU6-F1
#
_cell.length_a   1.000
_cell.length_b   1.000
_cell.length_c   1.000
_cell.angle_alpha   90.00
_cell.angle_beta   90.00
_cell.angle_gamma   90.00
#
_symmetry.space_group_name_H-M   'P 1'
#
loop_
_entity.id
_entity.type
_entity.pdbx_description
1 polymer ?
#
loop_
_entity_poly.entity_id
_entity_poly.type
_entity_poly.pdbx_seq_one_letter_code
_entity_poly.pdbx_strand_id
1 'polypeptide(L)' 'MSNADPQSLRTLCLTCSGSGDLERQAARVKDGKIVAGVVSDECWFCRGEGWLHFARRAN' A
#
# COMPACT_ATOMS: atom_id res chain seq x y z
N MET A 1 -18.19 -5.83 -2.66
CA MET A 1 -18.32 -4.49 -2.04
C MET A 1 -18.35 -4.73 -0.54
N SER A 2 -17.29 -4.33 0.18
CA SER A 2 -17.14 -4.63 1.61
C SER A 2 -18.19 -3.89 2.43
N ASN A 3 -18.92 -4.62 3.28
CA ASN A 3 -19.72 -4.07 4.39
C ASN A 3 -18.77 -3.30 5.33
N ALA A 4 -18.59 -2.00 5.10
CA ALA A 4 -17.79 -1.16 5.96
C ALA A 4 -18.56 -0.92 7.26
N ASP A 5 -18.07 -1.51 8.37
CA ASP A 5 -18.52 -1.19 9.72
C ASP A 5 -18.33 0.33 9.96
N PRO A 6 -19.42 1.11 10.11
CA PRO A 6 -19.36 2.56 10.24
C PRO A 6 -18.62 3.03 11.50
N GLN A 7 -18.29 2.13 12.44
CA GLN A 7 -17.57 2.46 13.66
C GLN A 7 -16.06 2.23 13.58
N SER A 8 -15.54 1.67 12.48
CA SER A 8 -14.08 1.56 12.31
C SER A 8 -13.51 2.88 11.82
N LEU A 9 -12.93 3.67 12.74
CA LEU A 9 -12.12 4.82 12.35
C LEU A 9 -10.89 4.30 11.59
N ARG A 10 -10.77 4.72 10.33
CA ARG A 10 -9.62 4.43 9.48
C ARG A 10 -9.00 5.74 9.04
N THR A 11 -7.68 5.80 9.01
CA THR A 11 -6.97 6.92 8.40
C THR A 11 -6.27 6.44 7.13
N LEU A 12 -6.29 7.29 6.10
CA LEU A 12 -5.57 7.04 4.86
C LEU A 12 -4.09 6.77 5.17
N CYS A 13 -3.53 5.70 4.61
CA CYS A 13 -2.10 5.48 4.69
C CYS A 13 -1.38 6.52 3.82
N LEU A 14 -0.74 7.51 4.45
CA LEU A 14 -0.04 8.58 3.73
C LEU A 14 1.22 8.09 3.01
N THR A 15 1.82 6.98 3.45
CA THR A 15 3.00 6.39 2.82
C THR A 15 2.71 5.94 1.39
N CYS A 16 1.58 5.28 1.16
CA CYS A 16 1.14 4.84 -0.18
C CYS A 16 -0.02 5.69 -0.73
N SER A 17 -0.38 6.78 -0.07
CA SER A 17 -1.54 7.62 -0.44
C SER A 17 -2.84 6.83 -0.68
N GLY A 18 -3.04 5.73 0.05
CA GLY A 18 -4.23 4.88 -0.08
C GLY A 18 -4.20 3.80 -1.16
N SER A 19 -3.15 3.71 -1.99
CA SER A 19 -3.08 2.66 -3.03
C SER A 19 -2.92 1.25 -2.46
N GLY A 20 -2.24 1.12 -1.32
CA GLY A 20 -1.77 -0.16 -0.80
C GLY A 20 -0.40 -0.56 -1.34
N ASP A 21 0.12 0.13 -2.34
CA ASP A 21 1.34 -0.21 -3.06
C ASP A 21 2.36 0.95 -3.10
N LEU A 22 3.64 0.60 -3.17
CA LEU A 22 4.74 1.54 -3.36
C LEU A 22 5.44 1.21 -4.68
N GLU A 23 5.43 2.20 -5.58
CA GLU A 23 6.15 2.11 -6.84
C GLU A 23 7.59 2.61 -6.67
N ARG A 24 8.54 1.86 -7.21
CA ARG A 24 9.94 2.29 -7.31
C ARG A 24 10.53 1.95 -8.67
N GLN A 25 11.47 2.78 -9.09
CA GLN A 25 12.29 2.50 -10.26
C GLN A 25 13.28 1.38 -9.93
N ALA A 26 13.32 0.35 -10.77
CA ALA A 26 14.26 -0.74 -10.65
C ALA A 26 14.85 -1.11 -12.02
N ALA A 27 16.12 -1.50 -12.01
CA ALA A 27 16.76 -2.10 -13.17
C ALA A 27 16.56 -3.62 -13.15
N ARG A 28 16.23 -4.21 -14.30
CA ARG A 28 16.16 -5.66 -14.47
C ARG A 28 16.87 -6.09 -15.74
N VAL A 29 17.35 -7.34 -15.75
CA VAL A 29 17.93 -7.95 -16.95
C VAL A 29 16.80 -8.55 -17.77
N LYS A 30 16.65 -8.11 -19.02
CA LYS A 30 15.74 -8.67 -20.01
C LYS A 30 16.51 -8.91 -21.30
N ASP A 31 16.49 -10.14 -21.80
CA ASP A 31 17.20 -10.53 -23.04
C ASP A 31 18.69 -10.14 -23.04
N GLY A 32 19.36 -10.33 -21.90
CA GLY A 32 20.78 -9.98 -21.73
C GLY A 32 21.09 -8.48 -21.64
N LYS A 33 20.07 -7.61 -21.62
CA LYS A 33 20.22 -6.16 -21.50
C LYS A 33 19.65 -5.65 -20.18
N ILE A 34 20.27 -4.63 -19.60
CA ILE A 34 19.74 -3.92 -18.44
C ILE A 34 18.68 -2.93 -18.93
N VAL A 35 17.45 -3.07 -18.44
CA VAL A 35 16.34 -2.16 -18.72
C VAL A 35 15.81 -1.57 -17.42
N ALA A 36 15.47 -0.28 -17.42
CA ALA A 36 14.76 0.35 -16.32
C ALA A 36 13.26 0.07 -16.42
N GLY A 37 12.60 -0.10 -15.29
CA GLY A 37 11.15 -0.24 -15.21
C GLY A 37 10.64 0.13 -13.82
N VAL A 38 9.31 0.18 -13.71
CA VAL A 38 8.63 0.36 -12.42
C VAL A 38 8.33 -1.00 -11.84
N VAL A 39 8.64 -1.17 -10.56
CA VAL A 39 8.22 -2.31 -9.74
C VAL A 39 7.26 -1.77 -8.68
N SER A 40 6.16 -2.47 -8.49
CA SER A 40 5.17 -2.20 -7.45
C SER A 40 5.36 -3.24 -6.36
N ASP A 41 5.72 -2.78 -5.17
CA ASP A 41 5.84 -3.62 -3.97
C ASP A 41 4.69 -3.25 -3.01
N GLU A 42 4.19 -4.23 -2.25
CA GLU A 42 3.17 -3.97 -1.22
C GLU A 42 3.68 -2.92 -0.22
N CYS A 43 2.83 -1.95 0.13
CA CYS A 43 3.17 -0.92 1.10
C CYS A 43 3.40 -1.55 2.48
N TRP A 44 4.66 -1.61 2.90
CA TRP A 44 5.08 -2.19 4.18
C TRP A 44 4.42 -1.54 5.41
N PHE A 45 3.94 -0.29 5.29
CA PHE A 45 3.36 0.44 6.42
C PHE A 45 1.90 0.06 6.68
N CYS A 46 1.07 0.00 5.64
CA CYS A 46 -0.32 -0.46 5.75
C CYS A 46 -0.54 -1.91 5.35
N ARG A 47 0.52 -2.65 4.99
CA ARG A 47 0.48 -4.06 4.58
C ARG A 47 -0.52 -4.30 3.45
N GLY A 48 -0.46 -3.47 2.41
CA GLY A 48 -1.34 -3.61 1.24
C GLY A 48 -2.76 -3.03 1.43
N GLU A 49 -3.15 -2.65 2.65
CA GLU A 49 -4.54 -2.27 2.89
C GLU A 49 -4.89 -0.86 2.38
N GLY A 50 -3.91 0.04 2.24
CA GLY A 50 -4.12 1.45 1.90
C GLY A 50 -4.66 2.31 3.07
N TRP A 51 -5.03 1.67 4.18
CA TRP A 51 -5.61 2.33 5.36
C TRP A 51 -4.92 1.87 6.63
N LEU A 52 -4.96 2.70 7.66
CA LEU A 52 -4.55 2.34 9.02
C LEU A 52 -5.80 2.16 9.86
N HIS A 53 -5.92 0.99 10.48
CA HIS A 53 -6.99 0.67 11.40
C HIS A 53 -6.62 1.13 12.81
N PHE A 54 -7.42 2.02 13.40
CA PHE A 54 -7.27 2.33 14.81
C PHE A 54 -8.05 1.32 15.64
N ALA A 55 -7.45 0.87 16.73
CA ALA A 55 -8.19 0.17 17.77
C ALA A 55 -9.35 1.07 18.22
N ARG A 56 -10.55 0.50 18.34
CA ARG A 56 -11.73 1.21 18.85
C ARG A 56 -11.33 1.92 20.15
N ARG A 57 -11.75 3.19 20.33
CA ARG A 57 -11.62 3.85 21.64
C ARG A 57 -12.23 2.91 22.67
N ALA A 58 -11.42 2.48 23.64
CA ALA A 58 -11.95 1.85 24.85
C ALA A 58 -12.76 2.95 25.55
N ASN A 59 -14.08 2.79 25.56
CA ASN A 59 -14.98 3.58 26.39
C ASN A 59 -14.84 3.17 27.84
#